data_AF-X1M092-F1
#
_entry.id   AF-X1M092-F1
#
_cell.length_a   1.000
_cell.length_b   1.000
_cell.length_c   1.000
_cell.angle_alpha   90.00
_cell.angle_beta   90.00
_cell.angle_gamma   90.00
#
_symmetry.space_group_name_H-M   'P 1'
#
loop_
_entity.id
_entity.type
_entity.pdbx_description
1 polymer ?
#
loop_
_entity_poly.entity_id
_entity_poly.type
_entity_poly.pdbx_seq_one_letter_code
_entity_poly.pdbx_strand_id
1 'polypeptide(L)' 'MSFLTLFTLPEGMVASTTAYIGEMFTDASVLIYLALGLPLAFWVIRKVMRLFPGR' A
#
# COMPACT_ATOMS: atom_id res chain seq x y z
N MET A 1 -25.90 29.64 -24.02
CA MET A 1 -24.65 28.89 -23.81
C MET A 1 -24.82 28.03 -22.57
N SER A 2 -24.77 26.71 -22.73
CA SER A 2 -25.08 25.75 -21.67
C SER A 2 -23.92 25.65 -20.67
N PHE A 3 -24.22 25.83 -19.38
CA PHE A 3 -23.30 25.68 -18.24
C PHE A 3 -22.88 24.22 -17.98
N LEU A 4 -23.35 23.26 -18.80
CA LEU A 4 -23.23 21.81 -18.55
C LEU A 4 -21.92 21.16 -19.07
N THR A 5 -20.96 21.92 -19.61
CA THR A 5 -19.72 21.36 -20.19
C THR A 5 -18.44 21.90 -19.54
N LEU A 6 -18.46 22.21 -18.24
CA LEU A 6 -17.26 22.67 -17.52
C LEU A 6 -16.19 21.59 -17.34
N PHE A 7 -16.58 20.32 -17.35
CA PHE A 7 -15.67 19.18 -17.27
C PHE A 7 -16.03 18.17 -18.36
N THR A 8 -15.25 18.17 -19.44
CA THR A 8 -15.22 17.05 -20.39
C THR A 8 -14.11 16.11 -19.92
N LEU A 9 -14.49 14.95 -19.38
CA LEU A 9 -13.53 13.92 -18.99
C LEU A 9 -13.20 13.12 -20.26
N PRO A 10 -11.93 13.10 -20.72
CA PRO A 10 -11.53 12.30 -21.86
C PRO A 10 -11.85 10.82 -21.64
N GLU A 11 -12.27 10.13 -22.70
CA GLU A 11 -12.45 8.69 -22.67
C GLU A 11 -11.11 8.04 -22.29
N GLY A 12 -11.08 7.30 -21.17
CA GLY A 12 -9.88 6.66 -20.64
C GLY A 12 -9.14 7.41 -19.53
N MET A 13 -9.56 8.62 -19.13
CA MET A 13 -8.88 9.38 -18.07
C MET A 13 -8.98 8.70 -16.69
N VAL A 14 -10.08 8.01 -16.42
CA VAL A 14 -10.25 7.18 -15.21
C VAL A 14 -9.30 5.97 -15.25
N ALA A 15 -9.14 5.35 -16.42
CA ALA A 15 -8.28 4.18 -16.58
C ALA A 15 -6.80 4.54 -16.41
N SER A 16 -6.35 5.64 -17.02
CA SER A 16 -4.96 6.10 -16.88
C SER A 16 -4.64 6.57 -15.47
N THR A 17 -5.56 7.28 -14.81
CA THR A 17 -5.38 7.72 -13.42
C THR A 17 -5.34 6.52 -12.46
N THR A 18 -6.19 5.52 -12.67
CA THR A 18 -6.22 4.31 -11.84
C THR A 18 -4.96 3.46 -12.05
N ALA A 19 -4.48 3.35 -13.30
CA ALA A 19 -3.23 2.66 -13.60
C ALA A 19 -2.02 3.34 -12.93
N TYR A 20 -1.92 4.67 -13.02
CA TYR A 20 -0.87 5.45 -12.37
C TYR A 20 -0.88 5.31 -10.85
N ILE A 21 -2.07 5.37 -10.24
CA ILE A 21 -2.23 5.14 -8.81
C ILE A 21 -1.80 3.71 -8.43
N GLY A 22 -2.18 2.71 -9.22
CA GLY A 22 -1.80 1.31 -9.00
C GLY A 22 -0.28 1.08 -9.04
N GLU A 23 0.42 1.72 -9.98
CA GLU A 23 1.89 1.67 -10.07
C GLU A 23 2.54 2.26 -8.81
N MET A 24 2.09 3.44 -8.36
CA MET A 24 2.59 4.08 -7.14
C MET A 24 2.37 3.23 -5.88
N PHE A 25 1.20 2.57 -5.76
CA PHE A 25 0.94 1.67 -4.63
C PHE A 25 1.77 0.38 -4.70
N THR A 26 2.07 -0.11 -5.89
CA THR A 26 2.93 -1.29 -6.08
C THR A 26 4.34 -1.00 -5.59
N ASP A 27 4.90 0.17 -5.92
CA ASP A 27 6.22 0.59 -5.45
C ASP A 27 6.24 0.89 -3.95
N ALA A 28 5.20 1.56 -3.44
CA ALA A 28 5.06 1.86 -2.02
C ALA A 28 4.78 0.61 -1.15
N SER A 29 4.32 -0.50 -1.75
CA SER A 29 4.00 -1.73 -1.03
C SER A 29 5.20 -2.28 -0.24
N VAL A 30 6.42 -2.09 -0.76
CA VAL A 30 7.66 -2.48 -0.06
C VAL A 30 7.79 -1.76 1.28
N LEU A 31 7.48 -0.46 1.33
CA LEU A 31 7.52 0.31 2.57
C LEU A 31 6.42 -0.14 3.54
N ILE A 32 5.24 -0.50 3.03
CA ILE A 32 4.14 -1.03 3.84
C ILE A 32 4.53 -2.39 4.45
N TYR A 33 5.11 -3.28 3.65
CA TYR A 33 5.61 -4.58 4.12
C TYR A 33 6.74 -4.43 5.13
N LEU A 34 7.63 -3.44 4.97
CA LEU A 34 8.67 -3.16 5.94
C LEU A 34 8.07 -2.61 7.25
N ALA A 35 7.17 -1.63 7.15
CA ALA A 35 6.54 -0.99 8.31
C ALA A 35 5.72 -1.98 9.15
N LEU A 36 5.04 -2.94 8.51
CA LEU A 36 4.27 -3.97 9.21
C LEU A 36 5.13 -5.19 9.59
N GLY A 37 6.04 -5.59 8.70
CA GLY A 37 6.85 -6.80 8.85
C GLY A 37 7.91 -6.69 9.93
N LEU A 38 8.55 -5.53 10.10
CA LEU A 38 9.62 -5.34 11.09
C LEU A 38 9.10 -5.45 12.53
N PRO A 39 7.99 -4.78 12.92
CA PRO A 39 7.38 -4.96 14.24
C PRO A 39 6.89 -6.40 14.47
N LEU A 40 6.28 -7.02 13.44
CA LEU A 40 5.76 -8.39 13.54
C LEU A 40 6.90 -9.39 13.73
N ALA A 41 7.99 -9.26 12.96
CA ALA A 41 9.17 -10.11 13.07
C ALA A 41 9.80 -10.02 14.47
N PHE A 42 9.98 -8.81 15.01
CA PHE A 42 10.48 -8.63 16.37
C PHE A 42 9.58 -9.28 17.43
N TRP A 43 8.26 -9.16 17.25
CA TRP A 43 7.30 -9.79 18.16
C TRP A 43 7.40 -11.32 18.11
N VAL A 44 7.50 -11.91 16.92
CA VAL A 44 7.65 -13.36 16.74
C VAL A 44 8.97 -13.84 17.35
N ILE A 45 10.10 -13.18 17.08
CA ILE A 45 11.41 -13.54 17.65
C ILE A 45 11.33 -13.53 19.19
N ARG A 46 10.76 -12.47 19.78
CA ARG A 46 10.57 -12.38 21.23
C ARG A 46 9.68 -13.50 21.76
N LYS A 47 8.63 -13.87 21.03
CA LYS A 47 7.70 -14.93 21.42
C LYS A 47 8.38 -16.30 21.37
N VAL A 48 9.15 -16.58 20.33
CA VAL A 48 9.91 -17.82 20.17
C VAL A 48 10.97 -17.95 21.25
N MET A 49 11.74 -16.89 21.53
CA MET A 49 12.73 -16.92 22.62
C MET A 49 12.10 -17.19 23.99
N ARG A 50 10.88 -16.70 24.25
CA ARG A 50 10.14 -17.00 25.49
C ARG A 50 9.65 -18.45 25.58
N LEU A 51 9.50 -19.12 24.44
CA LEU A 51 9.04 -20.50 24.38
C LEU A 51 10.16 -21.49 24.70
N PHE A 52 11.42 -21.09 24.55
CA PHE A 52 12.58 -21.83 25.03
C PHE A 52 13.03 -21.23 26.37
N PRO A 53 12.50 -21.70 27.52
CA PRO A 53 13.07 -21.35 28.80
C PRO A 53 14.51 -21.90 28.82
N GLY A 54 15.48 -21.00 28.65
CA GLY A 54 16.85 -21.28 29.06
C GLY A 54 16.79 -21.67 30.53
N ARG A 55 17.29 -22.88 30.82
CA ARG A 55 17.35 -23.43 32.18
C ARG A 55 18.06 -22.48 33.13
#